data_AF-A0A9E3W1M3-F1
#
_entry.id   AF-A0A9E3W1M3-F1
#
_cell.length_a   1.000
_cell.length_b   1.000
_cell.length_c   1.000
_cell.angle_alpha   90.00
_cell.angle_beta   90.00
_cell.angle_gamma   90.00
#
_symmetry.space_group_name_H-M   'P 1'
#
loop_
_entity.id
_entity.type
_entity.pdbx_description
1 polymer ?
#
loop_
_entity_poly.entity_id
_entity_poly.type
_entity_poly.pdbx_seq_one_letter_code
_entity_poly.pdbx_strand_id
1 'polypeptide(L)'
;MELKIALIFSVVVQFVAFIITISLIPKTRFNIAWISISIGFLLMAFRRLIEAFSYFREMPDDSITLLNSWIAVVISIAMLLSSIYIRKIFKLLNRIHQLRKENEAKLLSAVIATEEKERKHFSKELHDGL
;
A
#
# COMPACT_ATOMS: atom_id res chain seq x y z
N MET A 1 -19.27 -9.41 -31.36
CA MET A 1 -19.25 -8.05 -30.77
C MET A 1 -18.91 -8.05 -29.28
N GLU A 2 -19.27 -9.10 -28.53
CA GLU A 2 -19.04 -9.18 -27.08
C GLU A 2 -17.56 -9.10 -26.66
N LEU A 3 -16.66 -9.76 -27.40
CA LEU A 3 -15.21 -9.74 -27.10
C LEU A 3 -14.57 -8.35 -27.22
N LYS A 4 -15.05 -7.51 -28.15
CA LYS A 4 -14.56 -6.12 -28.33
C LYS A 4 -14.88 -5.26 -27.11
N ILE A 5 -16.11 -5.37 -26.61
CA ILE A 5 -16.59 -4.62 -25.46
C ILE A 5 -15.83 -5.05 -24.20
N ALA A 6 -15.64 -6.36 -24.01
CA ALA A 6 -14.86 -6.90 -22.91
C ALA A 6 -13.39 -6.43 -22.93
N LEU A 7 -12.77 -6.36 -24.11
CA LEU A 7 -11.40 -5.87 -24.26
C LEU A 7 -11.28 -4.38 -23.90
N ILE A 8 -12.18 -3.53 -24.43
CA ILE A 8 -12.19 -2.10 -24.13
C ILE A 8 -12.41 -1.87 -22.64
N PHE A 9 -13.37 -2.59 -22.05
CA PHE A 9 -13.64 -2.50 -20.62
C PHE A 9 -12.44 -2.91 -19.77
N SER A 10 -11.78 -4.01 -20.11
CA SER A 10 -10.54 -4.44 -19.45
C SER A 10 -9.48 -3.35 -19.46
N VAL A 11 -9.21 -2.75 -20.63
CA VAL A 11 -8.20 -1.70 -20.79
C VAL A 11 -8.51 -0.52 -19.85
N VAL A 12 -9.76 -0.06 -19.82
CA VAL A 12 -10.18 1.04 -18.92
C VAL A 12 -9.93 0.68 -17.45
N VAL A 13 -10.33 -0.52 -17.02
CA VAL A 13 -10.13 -0.98 -15.64
C VAL A 13 -8.64 -1.05 -15.29
N GLN A 14 -7.78 -1.51 -16.21
CA GLN A 14 -6.33 -1.52 -16.00
C GLN A 14 -5.75 -0.12 -15.77
N PHE A 15 -6.15 0.87 -16.58
CA PHE A 15 -5.67 2.23 -16.43
C PHE A 15 -6.11 2.85 -15.10
N VAL A 16 -7.37 2.62 -14.70
CA VAL A 16 -7.87 3.07 -13.39
C VAL A 16 -7.06 2.45 -12.26
N ALA A 17 -6.81 1.13 -12.31
CA ALA A 17 -6.02 0.43 -11.29
C ALA A 17 -4.56 0.97 -11.22
N PHE A 18 -3.95 1.25 -12.37
CA PHE A 18 -2.62 1.84 -12.46
C PHE A 18 -2.55 3.23 -11.83
N ILE A 19 -3.50 4.11 -12.15
CA ILE A 19 -3.58 5.48 -11.60
C ILE A 19 -3.74 5.43 -10.08
N ILE A 20 -4.64 4.59 -9.58
CA ILE A 20 -4.85 4.40 -8.13
C ILE A 20 -3.52 3.99 -7.48
N THR A 21 -2.86 2.97 -8.02
CA THR A 21 -1.60 2.46 -7.45
C THR A 21 -0.51 3.51 -7.38
N ILE A 22 -0.32 4.30 -8.45
CA ILE A 22 0.67 5.39 -8.46
C ILE A 22 0.33 6.44 -7.40
N SER A 23 -0.95 6.78 -7.24
CA SER A 23 -1.37 7.78 -6.25
C SER A 23 -1.09 7.36 -4.79
N LEU A 24 -0.90 6.07 -4.53
CA LEU A 24 -0.56 5.54 -3.20
C LEU A 24 0.95 5.55 -2.91
N ILE A 25 1.82 5.71 -3.92
CA ILE A 25 3.28 5.81 -3.74
C ILE A 25 3.65 6.94 -2.76
N PRO A 26 3.25 8.21 -2.96
CA PRO A 26 3.67 9.30 -2.07
C PRO A 26 3.00 9.26 -0.69
N LYS A 27 1.87 8.55 -0.55
CA LYS A 27 1.11 8.48 0.71
C LYS A 27 1.70 7.50 1.72
N THR A 28 2.61 6.62 1.30
CA THR A 28 3.22 5.63 2.18
C THR A 28 4.73 5.76 2.16
N ARG A 29 5.40 5.66 3.32
CA ARG A 29 6.88 5.68 3.38
C ARG A 29 7.55 4.45 2.75
N PHE A 30 6.78 3.52 2.20
CA PHE A 30 7.25 2.21 1.71
C PHE A 30 7.16 2.11 0.20
N ASN A 31 7.93 2.95 -0.48
CA ASN A 31 7.91 3.15 -1.93
C ASN A 31 8.06 1.83 -2.72
N ILE A 32 8.84 0.86 -2.23
CA ILE A 32 9.17 -0.37 -2.96
C ILE A 32 7.93 -1.23 -3.26
N ALA A 33 6.99 -1.35 -2.32
CA ALA A 33 5.78 -2.16 -2.52
C ALA A 33 4.90 -1.56 -3.61
N TRP A 34 4.69 -0.25 -3.57
CA TRP A 34 3.83 0.43 -4.52
C TRP A 34 4.49 0.54 -5.90
N ILE A 35 5.82 0.62 -5.96
CA ILE A 35 6.58 0.53 -7.21
C ILE A 35 6.40 -0.86 -7.84
N SER A 36 6.51 -1.95 -7.07
CA SER A 36 6.31 -3.31 -7.62
C SER A 36 4.90 -3.55 -8.13
N ILE A 37 3.88 -3.05 -7.41
CA ILE A 37 2.48 -3.12 -7.84
C ILE A 37 2.27 -2.28 -9.12
N SER A 38 2.85 -1.08 -9.18
CA SER A 38 2.75 -0.19 -10.34
C SER A 38 3.36 -0.83 -11.59
N ILE A 39 4.53 -1.46 -11.46
CA ILE A 39 5.16 -2.23 -12.54
C ILE A 39 4.26 -3.38 -12.98
N GLY A 40 3.65 -4.11 -12.05
CA GLY A 40 2.70 -5.18 -12.35
C GLY A 40 1.49 -4.69 -13.15
N PHE A 41 0.87 -3.59 -12.74
CA PHE A 41 -0.25 -2.99 -13.48
C PHE A 41 0.17 -2.42 -14.84
N LEU A 42 1.35 -1.82 -14.94
CA LEU A 42 1.88 -1.31 -16.20
C LEU A 42 2.08 -2.44 -17.23
N LEU A 43 2.68 -3.55 -16.81
CA LEU A 43 2.82 -4.74 -17.66
C LEU A 43 1.47 -5.32 -18.06
N MET A 44 0.50 -5.33 -17.14
CA MET A 44 -0.86 -5.80 -17.41
C MET A 44 -1.60 -4.90 -18.42
N ALA A 45 -1.43 -3.58 -18.32
CA ALA A 45 -1.99 -2.61 -19.26
C ALA A 45 -1.34 -2.74 -20.64
N PHE A 46 -0.01 -2.88 -20.69
CA PHE A 46 0.74 -3.06 -21.93
C PHE A 46 0.32 -4.33 -22.67
N ARG A 47 0.19 -5.45 -21.94
CA ARG A 47 -0.33 -6.71 -22.49
C ARG A 47 -1.72 -6.51 -23.14
N ARG A 48 -2.61 -5.79 -22.47
CA ARG A 48 -3.97 -5.55 -22.97
C ARG A 48 -4.03 -4.61 -24.16
N LEU A 49 -3.11 -3.65 -24.26
CA LEU A 49 -2.96 -2.83 -25.46
C LEU A 49 -2.51 -3.66 -26.67
N ILE A 50 -1.56 -4.59 -26.48
CA ILE A 50 -1.11 -5.50 -27.55
C ILE A 50 -2.26 -6.39 -28.02
N GLU A 51 -3.01 -7.01 -27.09
CA GLU A 51 -4.18 -7.84 -27.41
C GLU A 51 -5.28 -7.04 -28.13
N ALA A 52 -5.51 -5.78 -27.73
CA ALA A 52 -6.45 -4.93 -28.43
C ALA A 52 -5.97 -4.64 -29.87
N PHE A 53 -4.69 -4.29 -30.04
CA PHE A 53 -4.13 -3.95 -31.35
C PHE A 53 -4.08 -5.14 -32.31
N SER A 54 -3.72 -6.34 -31.84
CA SER A 54 -3.74 -7.56 -32.67
C SER A 54 -5.14 -7.90 -33.13
N TYR A 55 -6.13 -7.77 -32.23
CA TYR A 55 -7.53 -8.02 -32.54
C TYR A 55 -8.11 -7.01 -33.56
N PHE A 56 -7.66 -5.75 -33.56
CA PHE A 56 -8.03 -4.76 -34.58
C PHE A 56 -7.37 -4.99 -35.95
N ARG A 57 -6.23 -5.68 -36.00
CA ARG A 57 -5.40 -5.82 -37.21
C ARG A 57 -5.48 -7.20 -37.88
N GLU A 58 -6.31 -8.11 -37.34
CA GLU A 58 -6.48 -9.49 -37.82
C GLU A 58 -5.13 -10.24 -38.04
N MET A 59 -4.12 -9.92 -37.23
CA MET A 59 -2.80 -10.54 -37.35
C MET A 59 -2.77 -11.95 -36.73
N PRO A 60 -1.92 -12.88 -37.23
CA PRO A 60 -1.78 -14.22 -36.68
C PRO A 60 -1.43 -14.18 -35.18
N ASP A 61 -2.23 -14.87 -34.36
CA ASP A 61 -2.25 -14.71 -32.89
C ASP A 61 -1.16 -15.53 -32.17
N ASP A 62 -0.54 -16.50 -32.85
CA ASP A 62 0.34 -17.50 -32.23
C ASP A 62 1.57 -16.90 -31.52
N SER A 63 2.20 -15.86 -32.07
CA SER A 63 3.35 -15.21 -31.42
C SER A 63 2.93 -14.32 -30.24
N ILE A 64 1.72 -13.75 -30.31
CA ILE A 64 1.19 -12.84 -29.29
C ILE A 64 0.73 -13.63 -28.06
N THR A 65 0.12 -14.80 -28.26
CA THR A 65 -0.31 -15.69 -27.17
C THR A 65 0.85 -16.19 -26.31
N LEU A 66 2.00 -16.53 -26.92
CA LEU A 66 3.20 -16.92 -26.19
C LEU A 66 3.75 -15.76 -25.34
N LEU A 67 3.92 -14.57 -25.94
CA LEU A 67 4.35 -13.37 -25.22
C LEU A 67 3.43 -13.01 -24.06
N ASN A 68 2.11 -13.07 -24.28
CA ASN A 68 1.10 -12.81 -23.26
C ASN A 68 1.19 -13.78 -22.07
N SER A 69 1.48 -15.04 -22.34
CA SER A 69 1.65 -16.07 -21.30
C SER A 69 2.87 -15.78 -20.43
N TRP A 70 4.01 -15.41 -21.04
CA TRP A 70 5.21 -15.03 -20.29
C TRP A 70 5.02 -13.74 -19.48
N ILE A 71 4.35 -12.72 -20.05
CA ILE A 71 4.01 -11.49 -19.32
C ILE A 71 3.11 -11.82 -18.12
N ALA A 72 2.18 -12.77 -18.25
CA ALA A 72 1.33 -13.21 -17.13
C ALA A 72 2.15 -13.80 -15.97
N VAL A 73 3.19 -14.58 -16.28
CA VAL A 73 4.12 -15.13 -15.27
C VAL A 73 4.90 -14.02 -14.58
N VAL A 74 5.37 -13.01 -15.31
CA VAL A 74 6.05 -11.85 -14.70
C VAL A 74 5.10 -11.09 -13.77
N ILE A 75 3.84 -10.91 -14.18
CA ILE A 75 2.83 -10.24 -13.35
C ILE A 75 2.56 -11.04 -12.07
N SER A 76 2.46 -12.37 -12.14
CA SER A 76 2.22 -13.19 -10.94
C SER A 76 3.38 -13.10 -9.94
N ILE A 77 4.62 -13.10 -10.42
CA ILE A 77 5.82 -12.87 -9.60
C ILE A 77 5.79 -11.46 -8.98
N ALA A 78 5.46 -10.44 -9.77
CA ALA A 78 5.35 -9.06 -9.27
C ALA A 78 4.26 -8.91 -8.19
N MET A 79 3.11 -9.58 -8.37
CA MET A 79 2.03 -9.60 -7.38
C MET A 79 2.44 -10.33 -6.09
N LEU A 80 3.17 -11.44 -6.22
CA LEU A 80 3.71 -12.15 -5.06
C LEU A 80 4.68 -11.28 -4.28
N LEU A 81 5.65 -10.65 -4.95
CA LEU A 81 6.59 -9.71 -4.30
C LEU A 81 5.85 -8.57 -3.59
N SER A 82 4.88 -7.98 -4.29
CA SER A 82 4.04 -6.92 -3.75
C SER A 82 3.33 -7.34 -2.47
N SER A 83 2.73 -8.54 -2.43
CA SER A 83 2.05 -9.07 -1.24
C SER A 83 2.99 -9.24 -0.03
N ILE A 84 4.23 -9.67 -0.26
CA ILE A 84 5.25 -9.82 0.79
C ILE A 84 5.61 -8.45 1.37
N TYR A 85 5.78 -7.44 0.51
CA TYR A 85 6.07 -6.09 0.97
C TYR A 85 4.90 -5.48 1.74
N ILE A 86 3.65 -5.66 1.28
CA ILE A 86 2.46 -5.21 2.01
C ILE A 86 2.42 -5.80 3.43
N ARG A 87 2.72 -7.09 3.60
CA ARG A 87 2.80 -7.71 4.93
C ARG A 87 3.85 -7.04 5.82
N LYS A 88 5.02 -6.70 5.27
CA LYS A 88 6.07 -5.97 6.00
C LYS A 88 5.58 -4.57 6.43
N ILE A 89 4.84 -3.88 5.56
CA ILE A 89 4.25 -2.56 5.85
C ILE A 89 3.33 -2.65 7.06
N PHE A 90 2.38 -3.59 7.07
CA PHE A 90 1.45 -3.74 8.19
C PHE A 90 2.17 -4.04 9.51
N LYS A 91 3.21 -4.89 9.48
CA LYS A 91 4.00 -5.20 10.68
C LYS A 91 4.73 -3.96 11.22
N LEU A 92 5.29 -3.13 10.34
CA LEU A 92 5.97 -1.90 10.71
C LEU A 92 4.99 -0.85 11.24
N LEU A 93 3.83 -0.71 10.62
CA LEU A 93 2.77 0.18 11.08
C LEU A 93 2.30 -0.19 12.50
N ASN A 94 2.04 -1.47 12.75
CA ASN A 94 1.65 -1.96 14.08
C ASN A 94 2.73 -1.67 15.12
N ARG A 95 4.01 -1.86 14.79
CA ARG A 95 5.12 -1.55 15.70
C ARG A 95 5.20 -0.05 16.01
N ILE A 96 5.01 0.81 15.02
CA ILE A 96 4.99 2.26 15.22
C ILE A 96 3.82 2.67 16.13
N HIS A 97 2.63 2.10 15.92
CA HIS A 97 1.48 2.37 16.78
C HIS A 97 1.70 1.92 18.23
N GLN A 98 2.29 0.74 18.44
CA GLN A 98 2.63 0.27 19.79
C GLN A 98 3.62 1.20 20.48
N LEU A 99 4.69 1.61 19.79
CA LEU A 99 5.68 2.54 20.33
C LEU A 99 5.07 3.91 20.67
N ARG A 100 4.17 4.44 19.83
CA ARG A 100 3.45 5.68 20.15
C ARG A 100 2.60 5.55 21.41
N LYS A 101 1.84 4.46 21.51
CA LYS A 101 0.97 4.19 22.67
C LYS A 101 1.78 4.06 23.97
N GLU A 102 2.91 3.36 23.93
CA GLU A 102 3.80 3.23 25.08
C GLU A 102 4.41 4.58 25.50
N ASN A 103 4.81 5.41 24.53
CA ASN A 103 5.35 6.73 24.81
C ASN A 103 4.29 7.68 25.40
N GLU A 104 3.08 7.69 24.85
CA GLU A 104 1.95 8.45 25.40
C GLU A 104 1.62 8.02 26.83
N ALA A 105 1.60 6.72 27.11
CA ALA A 105 1.37 6.19 28.45
C ALA A 105 2.47 6.61 29.45
N LYS A 106 3.75 6.57 29.04
CA LYS A 106 4.88 7.02 29.86
C LYS A 106 4.86 8.53 30.14
N LEU A 107 4.49 9.33 29.15
CA LEU A 107 4.34 10.77 29.32
C LEU A 107 3.21 11.07 30.31
N LEU A 108 2.07 10.41 30.15
CA LEU A 108 0.93 10.59 31.04
C LEU A 108 1.27 10.18 32.48
N SER A 109 1.94 9.05 32.68
CA SER A 109 2.31 8.60 34.03
C SER A 109 3.33 9.52 34.69
N ALA A 110 4.27 10.08 33.94
CA ALA A 110 5.22 11.06 34.46
C ALA A 110 4.50 12.35 34.90
N VAL A 111 3.57 12.85 34.08
CA VAL A 111 2.75 14.02 34.43
C VAL A 111 1.93 13.78 35.70
N ILE A 112 1.24 12.64 35.81
CA ILE A 112 0.45 12.29 37.00
C ILE A 112 1.35 12.19 38.24
N ALA A 113 2.52 11.56 38.13
CA ALA A 113 3.46 11.44 39.24
C ALA A 113 3.96 12.81 39.72
N THR A 114 4.19 13.75 38.79
CA THR A 114 4.53 15.13 39.12
C THR A 114 3.35 15.84 39.78
N GLU A 115 2.14 15.74 39.25
CA GLU A 115 0.94 16.35 39.85
C GLU A 115 0.64 15.81 41.26
N GLU A 116 0.74 14.49 41.47
CA GLU A 116 0.58 13.90 42.79
C GLU A 116 1.64 14.37 43.78
N LYS A 117 2.89 14.53 43.32
CA LYS A 117 3.98 15.03 44.16
C LYS A 117 3.72 16.47 44.59
N GLU A 118 3.28 17.33 43.67
CA GLU A 118 2.90 18.71 43.98
C GLU A 118 1.69 18.78 44.91
N ARG A 119 0.65 17.94 44.69
CA ARG A 119 -0.50 17.86 45.60
C ARG A 119 -0.10 17.45 47.02
N LYS A 120 0.80 16.48 47.16
CA LYS A 120 1.33 16.06 48.48
C LYS A 120 2.15 17.17 49.12
N HIS A 121 2.97 17.87 48.33
CA HIS A 121 3.76 18.99 48.81
C HIS A 121 2.86 20.12 49.33
N PHE A 122 1.85 20.51 48.55
CA PHE A 122 0.88 21.53 48.92
C PHE A 122 0.09 21.14 50.18
N SER A 123 -0.38 19.89 50.27
CA SER A 123 -1.08 19.41 51.47
C SER A 123 -0.20 19.46 52.73
N LYS A 124 1.12 19.27 52.58
CA LYS A 124 2.07 19.34 53.68
C LYS A 124 2.29 20.79 54.13
N GLU A 125 2.46 21.71 53.18
CA GLU A 125 2.56 23.15 53.49
C GLU A 125 1.30 23.68 54.16
N LEU A 126 0.12 23.23 53.72
CA LEU A 126 -1.16 23.62 54.33
C LEU A 126 -1.30 23.12 55.78
N HIS A 127 -0.75 21.94 56.08
CA HIS A 127 -0.76 21.37 57.43
C HIS A 127 0.24 22.06 58.36
N ASP A 128 1.44 22.36 57.87
CA ASP A 128 2.52 22.95 58.69
C ASP A 128 2.41 24.49 58.82
N GLY A 129 1.53 25.13 58.04
CA GLY A 129 1.21 26.56 58.10
C GLY A 129 0.05 26.95 59.04
N LEU A 130 -0.59 25.97 59.69
CA LEU A 130 -1.55 26.13 60.79
C LEU A 130 -0.89 25.81 62.13
#